data_AF-A0A261C6H2-F1
#
_entry.id   AF-A0A261C6H2-F1
#
_cell.length_a   1.000
_cell.length_b   1.000
_cell.length_c   1.000
_cell.angle_alpha   90.00
_cell.angle_beta   90.00
_cell.angle_gamma   90.00
#
_symmetry.space_group_name_H-M   'P 1'
#
loop_
_entity.id
_entity.type
_entity.pdbx_description
1 polymer ?
#
loop_
_entity_poly.entity_id
_entity_poly.type
_entity_poly.pdbx_seq_one_letter_code
_entity_poly.pdbx_strand_id
1 'polypeptide(L)'
;MEVVKYLDYPARCKLERCSRVDYEIVKKTPIEVYSVEMIDNETRHYSLSMEPFVNDTEVRWLQYVPRKRPESRNLISKSCNYYEEAVKFGEKWMKKGNYEVKHLTIEMTNYPVEISQIKFLPRCKSIRIAADDVEMFRWWFQRVPDQLLDLQLLTNFDNRDTWTIPTEFLNAPQRWVSGKGVEKFKQALLWSSRDWDESAITRGLELRPWHNNFEEEAAGFCFDFERICGRGTCYQIYSKIDPYESLTLKMSGDCVAIYKTGKRTEWNGKTYSYYSIP
;
A
#
# COMPACT_ATOMS: atom_id res chain seq x y z
N MET A 1 -19.54 17.78 22.89
CA MET A 1 -20.48 18.22 21.85
C MET A 1 -20.23 17.35 20.62
N GLU A 2 -21.10 16.38 20.34
CA GLU A 2 -20.89 15.38 19.27
C GLU A 2 -20.96 15.96 17.85
N VAL A 3 -21.58 17.14 17.67
CA VAL A 3 -21.86 17.72 16.34
C VAL A 3 -20.58 17.95 15.52
N VAL A 4 -19.47 18.29 16.17
CA VAL A 4 -18.18 18.56 15.50
C VAL A 4 -17.68 17.35 14.70
N LYS A 5 -18.01 16.11 15.12
CA LYS A 5 -17.60 14.89 14.40
C LYS A 5 -18.25 14.75 13.02
N TYR A 6 -19.39 15.40 12.82
CA TYR A 6 -20.14 15.39 11.55
C TYR A 6 -19.81 16.59 10.64
N LEU A 7 -19.05 17.56 11.14
CA LEU A 7 -18.60 18.70 10.34
C LEU A 7 -17.47 18.29 9.40
N ASP A 8 -17.51 18.80 8.17
CA ASP A 8 -16.38 18.71 7.24
C ASP A 8 -15.18 19.52 7.75
N TYR A 9 -13.99 19.24 7.22
CA TYR A 9 -12.76 19.92 7.67
C TYR A 9 -12.85 21.47 7.53
N PRO A 10 -13.36 22.04 6.42
CA PRO A 10 -13.59 23.49 6.32
C PRO A 10 -14.47 24.07 7.42
N ALA A 11 -15.60 23.44 7.75
CA ALA A 11 -16.50 23.90 8.80
C ALA A 11 -15.83 23.82 10.18
N ARG A 12 -15.04 22.78 10.45
CA ARG A 12 -14.23 22.68 11.67
C ARG A 12 -13.20 23.81 11.77
N CYS A 13 -12.50 24.15 10.68
CA CYS A 13 -11.55 25.27 10.68
C CYS A 13 -12.22 26.63 10.92
N LYS A 14 -13.47 26.81 10.45
CA LYS A 14 -14.25 28.02 10.75
C LYS A 14 -14.62 28.06 12.24
N LEU A 15 -15.12 26.93 12.76
CA LEU A 15 -15.51 26.78 14.17
C LEU A 15 -14.32 27.00 15.13
N GLU A 16 -13.13 26.52 14.77
CA GLU A 16 -11.89 26.71 15.53
C GLU A 16 -11.57 28.19 15.79
N ARG A 17 -12.02 29.10 14.92
CA ARG A 17 -11.80 30.55 15.04
C ARG A 17 -12.89 31.28 15.83
N CYS A 18 -13.97 30.59 16.21
CA CYS A 18 -15.13 31.22 16.86
C CYS A 18 -14.89 31.50 18.35
N SER A 19 -14.24 30.59 19.07
CA SER A 19 -13.92 30.77 20.49
C SER A 19 -12.78 29.84 20.94
N ARG A 20 -12.20 30.11 22.11
CA ARG A 20 -11.20 29.23 22.73
C ARG A 20 -11.79 27.86 23.09
N VAL A 21 -13.07 27.81 23.45
CA VAL A 21 -13.78 26.55 23.76
C VAL A 21 -13.94 25.73 22.48
N ASP A 22 -14.37 26.36 21.39
CA ASP A 22 -14.53 25.71 20.09
C ASP A 22 -13.19 25.22 19.52
N TYR A 23 -12.13 26.02 19.68
CA TYR A 23 -10.76 25.62 19.35
C TYR A 23 -10.38 24.30 20.03
N GLU A 24 -10.57 24.22 21.35
CA GLU A 24 -10.24 23.01 22.12
C GLU A 24 -11.10 21.80 21.72
N ILE A 25 -12.39 22.02 21.39
CA ILE A 25 -13.27 20.95 20.93
C ILE A 25 -12.83 20.43 19.55
N VAL A 26 -12.57 21.32 18.60
CA VAL A 26 -12.11 20.95 17.24
C VAL A 26 -10.78 20.20 17.32
N LYS A 27 -9.84 20.67 18.14
CA LYS A 27 -8.52 20.05 18.32
C LYS A 27 -8.58 18.65 18.94
N LYS A 28 -9.53 18.41 19.85
CA LYS A 28 -9.74 17.10 20.49
C LYS A 28 -10.55 16.13 19.63
N THR A 29 -11.26 16.62 18.60
CA THR A 29 -12.11 15.78 17.76
C THR A 29 -11.28 15.18 16.62
N PRO A 30 -11.13 13.84 16.54
CA PRO A 30 -10.37 13.21 15.47
C PRO A 30 -10.92 13.56 14.09
N ILE A 31 -10.01 13.71 13.12
CA ILE A 31 -10.36 13.84 11.71
C ILE A 31 -10.27 12.48 11.02
N GLU A 32 -11.14 12.23 10.04
CA GLU A 32 -10.99 11.08 9.17
C GLU A 32 -9.93 11.42 8.11
N VAL A 33 -8.83 10.66 8.09
CA VAL A 33 -7.75 10.84 7.11
C VAL A 33 -7.89 9.76 6.04
N TYR A 34 -8.33 10.16 4.85
CA TYR A 34 -8.52 9.22 3.75
C TYR A 34 -7.19 8.70 3.20
N SER A 35 -6.28 9.60 2.83
CA SER A 35 -4.96 9.24 2.33
C SER A 35 -3.89 10.19 2.83
N VAL A 36 -2.66 9.68 2.96
CA VAL A 36 -1.44 10.48 3.09
C VAL A 36 -0.44 9.98 2.07
N GLU A 37 0.11 10.91 1.31
CA GLU A 37 1.07 10.65 0.25
C GLU A 37 2.32 11.52 0.49
N MET A 38 3.49 10.90 0.58
CA MET A 38 4.80 11.57 0.62
C MET A 38 5.62 11.02 -0.53
N ILE A 39 5.97 11.86 -1.50
CA ILE A 39 6.48 11.43 -2.80
C ILE A 39 7.61 12.36 -3.22
N ASP A 40 8.75 11.79 -3.62
CA ASP A 40 9.86 12.55 -4.21
C ASP A 40 9.45 13.08 -5.58
N ASN A 41 9.62 14.39 -5.80
CA ASN A 41 9.25 15.05 -7.06
C ASN A 41 9.94 14.44 -8.29
N GLU A 42 11.13 13.85 -8.11
CA GLU A 42 11.91 13.23 -9.20
C GLU A 42 11.25 11.97 -9.76
N THR A 43 10.40 11.28 -9.00
CA THR A 43 9.76 10.02 -9.43
C THR A 43 8.53 10.21 -10.34
N ARG A 44 8.02 11.44 -10.48
CA ARG A 44 6.86 11.77 -11.33
C ARG A 44 7.24 12.82 -12.38
N HIS A 45 7.92 12.40 -13.44
CA HIS A 45 8.26 13.23 -14.61
C HIS A 45 7.06 13.89 -15.33
N TYR A 46 5.81 13.66 -14.91
CA TYR A 46 4.61 14.25 -15.51
C TYR A 46 4.06 15.48 -14.76
N SER A 47 4.72 15.98 -13.71
CA SER A 47 4.30 17.24 -13.08
C SER A 47 5.44 18.03 -12.45
N LEU A 48 5.89 19.05 -13.20
CA LEU A 48 6.53 20.31 -12.78
C LEU A 48 8.08 20.34 -12.63
N SER A 49 8.68 21.13 -13.54
CA SER A 49 9.99 21.82 -13.56
C SER A 49 11.27 21.07 -13.19
N MET A 50 12.13 20.85 -14.20
CA MET A 50 13.56 20.52 -14.07
C MET A 50 14.42 21.75 -13.70
N GLU A 51 14.00 22.54 -12.72
CA GLU A 51 14.87 23.60 -12.17
C GLU A 51 15.44 23.14 -10.82
N PRO A 52 16.76 23.25 -10.60
CA PRO A 52 17.38 22.89 -9.34
C PRO A 52 16.85 23.83 -8.25
N PHE A 53 16.01 23.30 -7.37
CA PHE A 53 15.51 24.06 -6.24
C PHE A 53 16.67 24.35 -5.28
N VAL A 54 17.04 25.62 -5.20
CA VAL A 54 17.91 26.14 -4.15
C VAL A 54 17.15 26.07 -2.82
N ASN A 55 17.53 25.13 -1.96
CA ASN A 55 17.33 25.04 -0.50
C ASN A 55 15.92 25.19 0.13
N ASP A 56 14.86 25.54 -0.58
CA ASP A 56 13.52 25.68 0.00
C ASP A 56 12.66 24.42 -0.26
N THR A 57 12.10 23.84 0.81
CA THR A 57 11.17 22.70 0.74
C THR A 57 9.76 23.20 0.45
N GLU A 58 9.17 22.82 -0.68
CA GLU A 58 7.76 23.05 -0.96
C GLU A 58 6.92 21.84 -0.55
N VAL A 59 6.13 21.98 0.51
CA VAL A 59 5.13 20.98 0.91
C VAL A 59 3.81 21.31 0.22
N ARG A 60 3.37 20.44 -0.71
CA ARG A 60 2.07 20.56 -1.38
C ARG A 60 1.07 19.58 -0.79
N TRP A 61 -0.17 20.00 -0.63
CA TRP A 61 -1.27 19.08 -0.32
C TRP A 61 -2.54 19.46 -1.07
N LEU A 62 -3.30 18.43 -1.44
CA LEU A 62 -4.58 18.56 -2.12
C LEU A 62 -5.70 18.43 -1.09
N GLN A 63 -6.55 19.45 -1.01
CA GLN A 63 -7.75 19.34 -0.21
C GLN A 63 -8.86 18.71 -1.07
N TYR A 64 -9.24 17.48 -0.74
CA TYR A 64 -10.40 16.84 -1.35
C TYR A 64 -11.69 17.27 -0.65
N VAL A 65 -12.61 17.87 -1.41
CA VAL A 65 -13.99 18.13 -0.97
C VAL A 65 -14.91 17.44 -1.99
N PRO A 66 -15.83 16.56 -1.56
CA PRO A 66 -16.73 15.87 -2.48
C PRO A 66 -17.42 16.87 -3.42
N ARG A 67 -17.40 16.56 -4.73
CA ARG A 67 -18.01 17.37 -5.80
C ARG A 67 -17.36 18.75 -6.06
N LYS A 68 -16.13 19.00 -5.57
CA LYS A 68 -15.34 20.17 -5.95
C LYS A 68 -14.01 19.76 -6.57
N ARG A 69 -13.45 20.62 -7.43
CA ARG A 69 -12.07 20.44 -7.92
C ARG A 69 -11.10 20.53 -6.73
N PRO A 70 -10.09 19.65 -6.65
CA PRO A 70 -9.08 19.73 -5.61
C PRO A 70 -8.39 21.09 -5.67
N GLU A 71 -8.33 21.78 -4.54
CA GLU A 71 -7.52 22.98 -4.40
C GLU A 71 -6.12 22.58 -3.93
N SER A 72 -5.10 22.98 -4.67
CA SER A 72 -3.70 22.83 -4.27
C SER A 72 -3.33 23.93 -3.30
N ARG A 73 -2.78 23.55 -2.15
CA ARG A 73 -2.13 24.47 -1.22
C ARG A 73 -0.67 24.11 -1.12
N ASN A 74 0.17 25.12 -0.96
CA ASN A 74 1.59 24.96 -0.77
C ASN A 74 2.07 25.70 0.47
N LEU A 75 3.10 25.15 1.10
CA LEU A 75 3.87 25.77 2.16
C LEU A 75 5.33 25.72 1.73
N ILE A 76 5.99 26.87 1.69
CA ILE A 76 7.42 26.96 1.43
C ILE A 76 8.13 27.04 2.79
N SER A 77 9.01 26.07 3.05
CA SER A 77 9.86 26.03 4.24
C SER A 77 11.31 26.27 3.82
N LYS A 78 11.94 27.31 4.37
CA LYS A 78 13.28 27.75 3.92
C LYS A 78 14.42 26.93 4.54
N SER A 79 15.39 26.51 3.71
CA SER A 79 16.66 25.88 4.11
C SER A 79 16.53 24.68 5.06
N CYS A 80 15.72 23.69 4.72
CA CYS A 80 15.50 22.52 5.59
C CYS A 80 15.63 21.20 4.83
N ASN A 81 15.97 20.13 5.57
CA ASN A 81 15.91 18.77 5.04
C ASN A 81 14.46 18.42 4.73
N TYR A 82 14.12 18.37 3.44
CA TYR A 82 12.74 18.19 3.01
C TYR A 82 12.14 16.86 3.46
N TYR A 83 12.97 15.82 3.58
CA TYR A 83 12.55 14.51 4.07
C TYR A 83 11.99 14.61 5.49
N GLU A 84 12.69 15.32 6.37
CA GLU A 84 12.22 15.48 7.75
C GLU A 84 10.94 16.30 7.85
N GLU A 85 10.86 17.39 7.09
CA GLU A 85 9.69 18.27 7.11
C GLU A 85 8.46 17.58 6.49
N ALA A 86 8.64 16.79 5.43
CA ALA A 86 7.58 15.96 4.86
C ALA A 86 7.03 14.96 5.87
N VAL A 87 7.91 14.24 6.59
CA VAL A 87 7.50 13.30 7.66
C VAL A 87 6.78 14.04 8.78
N LYS A 88 7.37 15.11 9.34
CA LYS A 88 6.75 15.91 10.41
C LYS A 88 5.37 16.41 10.00
N PHE A 89 5.23 16.85 8.74
CA PHE A 89 3.96 17.36 8.21
C PHE A 89 2.93 16.25 8.05
N GLY A 90 3.22 15.17 7.32
CA GLY A 90 2.24 14.13 7.07
C GLY A 90 1.86 13.37 8.34
N GLU A 91 2.82 13.09 9.22
CA GLU A 91 2.53 12.44 10.51
C GLU A 91 1.72 13.34 11.45
N LYS A 92 1.89 14.66 11.41
CA LYS A 92 1.02 15.58 12.15
C LYS A 92 -0.45 15.41 11.75
N TRP A 93 -0.73 15.17 10.48
CA TRP A 93 -2.09 14.89 10.00
C TRP A 93 -2.57 13.50 10.38
N MET A 94 -1.71 12.49 10.25
CA MET A 94 -2.03 11.14 10.73
C MET A 94 -2.38 11.17 12.22
N LYS A 95 -1.58 11.86 13.04
CA LYS A 95 -1.81 12.01 14.48
C LYS A 95 -3.14 12.68 14.80
N LYS A 96 -3.57 13.69 14.02
CA LYS A 96 -4.91 14.29 14.16
C LYS A 96 -6.04 13.30 13.87
N GLY A 97 -5.80 12.30 13.04
CA GLY A 97 -6.71 11.19 12.79
C GLY A 97 -6.41 9.94 13.63
N ASN A 98 -5.66 10.05 14.73
CA ASN A 98 -5.24 8.90 15.55
C ASN A 98 -4.55 7.77 14.77
N TYR A 99 -3.84 8.12 13.69
CA TYR A 99 -3.21 7.19 12.75
C TYR A 99 -4.19 6.23 12.04
N GLU A 100 -5.50 6.53 12.09
CA GLU A 100 -6.54 5.81 11.36
C GLU A 100 -6.61 6.22 9.87
N VAL A 101 -5.45 6.24 9.20
CA VAL A 101 -5.35 6.52 7.78
C VAL A 101 -5.81 5.31 6.96
N LYS A 102 -6.61 5.53 5.90
CA LYS A 102 -7.10 4.42 5.06
C LYS A 102 -6.10 4.00 3.99
N HIS A 103 -5.40 4.96 3.38
CA HIS A 103 -4.40 4.73 2.32
C HIS A 103 -3.09 5.46 2.64
N LEU A 104 -1.97 4.76 2.59
CA LEU A 104 -0.65 5.34 2.84
C LEU A 104 0.27 5.09 1.65
N THR A 105 0.79 6.17 1.07
CA THR A 105 1.80 6.12 0.01
C THR A 105 3.05 6.86 0.46
N ILE A 106 4.17 6.16 0.51
CA ILE A 106 5.49 6.74 0.78
C ILE A 106 6.36 6.36 -0.43
N GLU A 107 6.47 7.25 -1.40
CA GLU A 107 7.38 7.13 -2.54
C GLU A 107 8.56 8.10 -2.36
N MET A 108 9.14 8.05 -1.17
CA MET A 108 10.23 8.91 -0.73
C MET A 108 11.40 8.02 -0.34
N THR A 109 12.42 7.99 -1.19
CA THR A 109 13.51 6.98 -1.12
C THR A 109 14.31 7.02 0.17
N ASN A 110 14.44 8.21 0.79
CA ASN A 110 15.12 8.40 2.06
C ASN A 110 14.14 8.79 3.18
N TYR A 111 13.11 7.98 3.42
CA TYR A 111 12.20 8.19 4.55
C TYR A 111 12.96 8.12 5.89
N PRO A 112 13.00 9.20 6.69
CA PRO A 112 13.78 9.27 7.92
C PRO A 112 13.04 8.55 9.07
N VAL A 113 13.26 7.23 9.15
CA VAL A 113 12.59 6.33 10.11
C VAL A 113 12.88 6.69 11.57
N GLU A 114 14.02 7.32 11.86
CA GLU A 114 14.48 7.67 13.21
C GLU A 114 13.61 8.74 13.87
N ILE A 115 13.06 9.65 13.06
CA ILE A 115 12.21 10.74 13.56
C ILE A 115 10.72 10.39 13.50
N SER A 116 10.38 9.25 12.88
CA SER A 116 9.00 8.83 12.70
C SER A 116 8.35 8.45 14.02
N GLN A 117 7.14 8.96 14.24
CA GLN A 117 6.30 8.67 15.41
C GLN A 117 5.27 7.58 15.12
N ILE A 118 5.24 7.03 13.90
CA ILE A 118 4.31 5.96 13.53
C ILE A 118 4.70 4.70 14.29
N LYS A 119 3.76 4.21 15.10
CA LYS A 119 3.90 2.93 15.82
C LYS A 119 3.02 1.84 15.24
N PHE A 120 1.83 2.20 14.76
CA PHE A 120 0.85 1.27 14.22
C PHE A 120 -0.13 2.00 13.30
N LEU A 121 -0.71 1.28 12.33
CA LEU A 121 -1.63 1.81 11.32
C LEU A 121 -2.99 1.10 11.39
N PRO A 122 -3.78 1.32 12.46
CA PRO A 122 -4.91 0.47 12.85
C PRO A 122 -6.06 0.40 11.86
N ARG A 123 -6.18 1.32 10.90
CA ARG A 123 -7.25 1.33 9.88
C ARG A 123 -6.75 1.37 8.45
N CYS A 124 -5.46 1.15 8.26
CA CYS A 124 -4.87 1.20 6.93
C CYS A 124 -5.25 -0.05 6.13
N LYS A 125 -5.76 0.21 4.92
CA LYS A 125 -6.26 -0.82 4.00
C LYS A 125 -5.32 -1.02 2.82
N SER A 126 -4.54 0.00 2.46
CA SER A 126 -3.59 -0.05 1.36
C SER A 126 -2.35 0.73 1.74
N ILE A 127 -1.19 0.09 1.58
CA ILE A 127 0.12 0.66 1.84
C ILE A 127 0.96 0.51 0.58
N ARG A 128 1.56 1.60 0.13
CA ARG A 128 2.52 1.64 -0.96
C ARG A 128 3.80 2.31 -0.49
N ILE A 129 4.91 1.58 -0.46
CA ILE A 129 6.20 2.06 0.01
C ILE A 129 7.23 1.89 -1.10
N ALA A 130 7.94 2.95 -1.45
CA ALA A 130 9.18 2.90 -2.19
C ALA A 130 10.36 3.04 -1.22
N ALA A 131 11.32 2.11 -1.28
CA ALA A 131 12.52 2.12 -0.47
C ALA A 131 13.66 1.39 -1.19
N ASP A 132 14.90 1.81 -0.93
CA ASP A 132 16.10 1.22 -1.52
C ASP A 132 16.96 0.45 -0.49
N ASP A 133 16.50 0.36 0.76
CA ASP A 133 17.18 -0.35 1.85
C ASP A 133 16.26 -1.33 2.59
N VAL A 134 16.80 -2.52 2.95
CA VAL A 134 16.01 -3.65 3.49
C VAL A 134 15.44 -3.30 4.86
N GLU A 135 16.19 -2.52 5.63
CA GLU A 135 15.80 -2.12 6.97
C GLU A 135 14.56 -1.23 6.95
N MET A 136 14.40 -0.36 5.95
CA MET A 136 13.21 0.45 5.79
C MET A 136 11.97 -0.40 5.49
N PHE A 137 12.08 -1.41 4.61
CA PHE A 137 10.98 -2.36 4.42
C PHE A 137 10.66 -3.14 5.68
N ARG A 138 11.67 -3.61 6.42
CA ARG A 138 11.47 -4.32 7.70
C ARG A 138 10.74 -3.42 8.69
N TRP A 139 11.15 -2.16 8.78
CA TRP A 139 10.54 -1.15 9.65
C TRP A 139 9.07 -0.92 9.29
N TRP A 140 8.73 -0.80 8.02
CA TRP A 140 7.34 -0.65 7.56
C TRP A 140 6.51 -1.91 7.82
N PHE A 141 7.09 -3.08 7.61
CA PHE A 141 6.39 -4.35 7.79
C PHE A 141 5.95 -4.59 9.24
N GLN A 142 6.74 -4.14 10.22
CA GLN A 142 6.35 -4.15 11.63
C GLN A 142 5.10 -3.31 11.94
N ARG A 143 4.71 -2.40 11.04
CA ARG A 143 3.58 -1.47 11.19
C ARG A 143 2.40 -1.81 10.28
N VAL A 144 2.54 -2.81 9.43
CA VAL A 144 1.46 -3.31 8.57
C VAL A 144 0.36 -3.91 9.45
N PRO A 145 -0.89 -3.44 9.33
CA PRO A 145 -1.98 -3.99 10.12
C PRO A 145 -2.43 -5.35 9.59
N ASP A 146 -2.92 -6.20 10.48
CA ASP A 146 -3.48 -7.52 10.14
C ASP A 146 -4.72 -7.46 9.22
N GLN A 147 -5.29 -6.28 8.99
CA GLN A 147 -6.45 -6.08 8.10
C GLN A 147 -6.08 -5.41 6.77
N LEU A 148 -4.79 -5.35 6.44
CA LEU A 148 -4.31 -4.78 5.19
C LEU A 148 -4.88 -5.55 3.98
N LEU A 149 -5.40 -4.82 3.00
CA LEU A 149 -5.98 -5.38 1.78
C LEU A 149 -4.96 -5.41 0.65
N ASP A 150 -4.15 -4.35 0.54
CA ASP A 150 -3.22 -4.13 -0.57
C ASP A 150 -1.86 -3.66 -0.03
N LEU A 151 -0.80 -4.35 -0.42
CA LEU A 151 0.57 -3.99 -0.11
C LEU A 151 1.36 -3.83 -1.40
N GLN A 152 2.04 -2.70 -1.57
CA GLN A 152 2.95 -2.48 -2.68
C GLN A 152 4.30 -2.05 -2.13
N LEU A 153 5.33 -2.85 -2.38
CA LEU A 153 6.71 -2.54 -2.06
C LEU A 153 7.44 -2.30 -3.38
N LEU A 154 8.10 -1.15 -3.50
CA LEU A 154 8.78 -0.72 -4.71
C LEU A 154 10.22 -0.36 -4.38
N THR A 155 11.16 -0.72 -5.24
CA THR A 155 12.47 -0.07 -5.25
C THR A 155 12.48 1.07 -6.26
N ASN A 156 13.36 2.06 -6.02
CA ASN A 156 13.62 3.10 -7.01
C ASN A 156 14.06 2.46 -8.33
N PHE A 157 13.54 2.96 -9.45
CA PHE A 157 13.80 2.42 -10.79
C PHE A 157 15.29 2.31 -11.09
N ASP A 158 16.09 3.26 -10.59
CA ASP A 158 17.54 3.32 -10.83
C ASP A 158 18.34 2.30 -10.00
N ASN A 159 17.80 1.85 -8.86
CA ASN A 159 18.46 0.90 -7.95
C ASN A 159 17.88 -0.52 -8.06
N ARG A 160 17.05 -0.79 -9.06
CA ARG A 160 16.41 -2.10 -9.21
C ARG A 160 17.44 -3.22 -9.33
N ASP A 161 18.55 -2.98 -10.04
CA ASP A 161 19.53 -4.01 -10.42
C ASP A 161 20.35 -4.58 -9.26
N THR A 162 20.34 -3.93 -8.09
CA THR A 162 21.16 -4.34 -6.93
C THR A 162 20.31 -4.90 -5.78
N TRP A 163 19.00 -4.92 -5.95
CA TRP A 163 18.07 -5.23 -4.88
C TRP A 163 17.49 -6.64 -4.97
N THR A 164 17.78 -7.46 -3.96
CA THR A 164 17.12 -8.75 -3.75
C THR A 164 16.02 -8.63 -2.70
N ILE A 165 14.80 -9.05 -3.05
CA ILE A 165 13.68 -9.14 -2.10
C ILE A 165 14.06 -10.12 -0.97
N PRO A 166 14.09 -9.68 0.30
CA PRO A 166 14.42 -10.60 1.38
C PRO A 166 13.35 -11.69 1.53
N THR A 167 13.80 -12.93 1.74
CA THR A 167 12.94 -14.13 1.76
C THR A 167 11.87 -14.10 2.84
N GLU A 168 12.09 -13.36 3.93
CA GLU A 168 11.10 -13.13 4.97
C GLU A 168 9.82 -12.41 4.49
N PHE A 169 9.93 -11.51 3.50
CA PHE A 169 8.77 -10.85 2.88
C PHE A 169 7.97 -11.81 2.00
N LEU A 170 8.61 -12.90 1.56
CA LEU A 170 8.05 -13.93 0.71
C LEU A 170 7.38 -15.06 1.52
N ASN A 171 7.39 -14.98 2.86
CA ASN A 171 6.65 -15.90 3.74
C ASN A 171 5.16 -15.50 3.90
N ALA A 172 4.74 -14.36 3.36
CA ALA A 172 3.33 -13.93 3.41
C ALA A 172 2.33 -14.96 2.82
N PRO A 173 2.61 -15.61 1.66
CA PRO A 173 1.81 -16.74 1.16
C PRO A 173 1.73 -17.90 2.15
N GLN A 174 2.83 -18.29 2.82
CA GLN A 174 2.81 -19.40 3.79
C GLN A 174 1.92 -19.08 4.99
N ARG A 175 1.97 -17.84 5.49
CA ARG A 175 1.06 -17.37 6.56
C ARG A 175 -0.40 -17.42 6.11
N TRP A 176 -0.69 -17.03 4.87
CA TRP A 176 -2.04 -17.08 4.33
C TRP A 176 -2.55 -18.52 4.16
N VAL A 177 -1.75 -19.39 3.52
CA VAL A 177 -2.07 -20.81 3.27
C VAL A 177 -2.33 -21.58 4.57
N SER A 178 -1.65 -21.22 5.66
CA SER A 178 -1.84 -21.80 6.99
C SER A 178 -3.03 -21.21 7.77
N GLY A 179 -3.87 -20.38 7.13
CA GLY A 179 -5.05 -19.79 7.76
C GLY A 179 -4.81 -18.59 8.64
N LYS A 180 -3.57 -18.11 8.71
CA LYS A 180 -3.20 -16.86 9.41
C LYS A 180 -3.19 -15.67 8.46
N GLY A 181 -3.86 -15.82 7.32
CA GLY A 181 -4.02 -14.78 6.31
C GLY A 181 -5.09 -13.77 6.68
N VAL A 182 -5.02 -12.59 6.06
CA VAL A 182 -6.05 -11.56 6.20
C VAL A 182 -7.26 -11.98 5.34
N GLU A 183 -8.44 -12.09 5.95
CA GLU A 183 -9.68 -12.53 5.26
C GLU A 183 -9.97 -11.69 4.00
N LYS A 184 -9.67 -10.39 4.07
CA LYS A 184 -9.92 -9.43 2.99
C LYS A 184 -8.66 -9.07 2.19
N PHE A 185 -7.58 -9.83 2.33
CA PHE A 185 -6.38 -9.67 1.51
C PHE A 185 -6.75 -9.68 0.03
N LYS A 186 -6.25 -8.71 -0.73
CA LYS A 186 -6.41 -8.64 -2.18
C LYS A 186 -5.10 -8.98 -2.88
N GLN A 187 -4.03 -8.27 -2.51
CA GLN A 187 -2.77 -8.45 -3.20
C GLN A 187 -1.55 -7.93 -2.41
N ALA A 188 -0.39 -8.45 -2.78
CA ALA A 188 0.92 -7.92 -2.44
C ALA A 188 1.77 -7.85 -3.71
N LEU A 189 2.32 -6.69 -4.03
CA LEU A 189 3.19 -6.47 -5.18
C LEU A 189 4.58 -6.11 -4.68
N LEU A 190 5.58 -6.89 -5.08
CA LEU A 190 6.99 -6.70 -4.70
C LEU A 190 7.76 -6.39 -5.97
N TRP A 191 7.99 -5.11 -6.24
CA TRP A 191 8.68 -4.65 -7.44
C TRP A 191 10.20 -4.61 -7.22
N SER A 192 10.95 -5.30 -8.08
CA SER A 192 12.42 -5.43 -8.05
C SER A 192 12.86 -5.95 -9.41
N SER A 193 14.03 -5.54 -9.94
CA SER A 193 14.53 -6.16 -11.18
C SER A 193 15.26 -7.46 -10.87
N ARG A 194 14.92 -8.48 -11.67
CA ARG A 194 15.63 -9.74 -11.94
C ARG A 194 16.88 -10.01 -11.09
N ASP A 195 16.66 -10.55 -9.88
CA ASP A 195 17.58 -11.44 -9.15
C ASP A 195 16.87 -12.04 -7.91
N TRP A 196 15.69 -12.63 -8.13
CA TRP A 196 14.95 -13.32 -7.08
C TRP A 196 15.11 -14.84 -7.22
N ASP A 197 15.41 -15.51 -6.09
CA ASP A 197 15.54 -16.96 -6.03
C ASP A 197 14.15 -17.61 -5.99
N GLU A 198 13.70 -18.10 -7.15
CA GLU A 198 12.42 -18.82 -7.29
C GLU A 198 12.33 -19.98 -6.29
N SER A 199 13.42 -20.72 -6.08
CA SER A 199 13.43 -21.86 -5.14
C SER A 199 13.31 -21.41 -3.68
N ALA A 200 13.73 -20.19 -3.35
CA ALA A 200 13.49 -19.61 -2.03
C ALA A 200 12.04 -19.14 -1.87
N ILE A 201 11.45 -18.50 -2.88
CA ILE A 201 10.05 -18.02 -2.86
C ILE A 201 9.08 -19.19 -2.74
N THR A 202 9.32 -20.23 -3.54
CA THR A 202 8.42 -21.37 -3.68
C THR A 202 8.63 -22.41 -2.57
N ARG A 203 9.66 -22.27 -1.74
CA ARG A 203 10.04 -23.25 -0.72
C ARG A 203 8.88 -23.50 0.25
N GLY A 204 8.52 -24.77 0.42
CA GLY A 204 7.48 -25.18 1.37
C GLY A 204 6.06 -24.82 0.96
N LEU A 205 5.85 -24.31 -0.26
CA LEU A 205 4.53 -24.08 -0.83
C LEU A 205 4.12 -25.27 -1.72
N GLU A 206 2.88 -25.69 -1.59
CA GLU A 206 2.27 -26.62 -2.53
C GLU A 206 1.76 -25.81 -3.72
N LEU A 207 2.56 -25.82 -4.79
CA LEU A 207 2.30 -25.04 -5.99
C LEU A 207 1.65 -25.89 -7.06
N ARG A 208 0.58 -25.37 -7.65
CA ARG A 208 0.02 -25.86 -8.91
C ARG A 208 0.41 -24.88 -10.02
N PRO A 209 1.40 -25.21 -10.87
CA PRO A 209 1.75 -24.35 -11.99
C PRO A 209 0.55 -24.14 -12.92
N TRP A 210 0.50 -22.99 -13.58
CA TRP A 210 -0.57 -22.71 -14.53
C TRP A 210 -0.48 -23.53 -15.83
N HIS A 211 0.71 -24.03 -16.19
CA HIS A 211 0.90 -24.76 -17.44
C HIS A 211 0.02 -26.02 -17.55
N ASN A 212 -0.46 -26.29 -18.78
CA ASN A 212 -1.30 -27.42 -19.15
C ASN A 212 -2.67 -27.40 -18.42
N ASN A 213 -2.83 -28.24 -17.39
CA ASN A 213 -4.13 -28.59 -16.83
C ASN A 213 -4.88 -27.40 -16.22
N PHE A 214 -4.19 -26.48 -15.52
CA PHE A 214 -4.88 -25.34 -14.91
C PHE A 214 -5.31 -24.32 -15.96
N GLU A 215 -4.45 -24.02 -16.92
CA GLU A 215 -4.78 -23.13 -18.04
C GLU A 215 -5.92 -23.70 -18.90
N GLU A 216 -5.99 -25.01 -19.10
CA GLU A 216 -7.14 -25.64 -19.77
C GLU A 216 -8.44 -25.55 -18.93
N GLU A 217 -8.37 -25.81 -17.62
CA GLU A 217 -9.51 -25.77 -16.70
C GLU A 217 -10.07 -24.35 -16.50
N ALA A 218 -9.19 -23.35 -16.47
CA ALA A 218 -9.50 -21.97 -16.11
C ALA A 218 -9.10 -20.96 -17.20
N ALA A 219 -9.11 -21.38 -18.48
CA ALA A 219 -8.60 -20.61 -19.61
C ALA A 219 -9.09 -19.15 -19.66
N GLY A 220 -10.38 -18.93 -19.41
CA GLY A 220 -10.96 -17.58 -19.39
C GLY A 220 -10.35 -16.69 -18.30
N PHE A 221 -10.16 -17.24 -17.10
CA PHE A 221 -9.50 -16.54 -16.00
C PHE A 221 -8.02 -16.29 -16.31
N CYS A 222 -7.29 -17.29 -16.82
CA CYS A 222 -5.87 -17.13 -17.16
C CYS A 222 -5.67 -16.02 -18.19
N PHE A 223 -6.49 -15.99 -19.24
CA PHE A 223 -6.45 -14.96 -20.28
C PHE A 223 -6.72 -13.56 -19.70
N ASP A 224 -7.78 -13.40 -18.90
CA ASP A 224 -8.10 -12.11 -18.29
C ASP A 224 -7.04 -11.67 -17.28
N PHE A 225 -6.47 -12.61 -16.52
CA PHE A 225 -5.42 -12.34 -15.56
C PHE A 225 -4.15 -11.85 -16.26
N GLU A 226 -3.69 -12.51 -17.32
CA GLU A 226 -2.51 -12.04 -18.07
C GLU A 226 -2.74 -10.67 -18.70
N ARG A 227 -3.95 -10.39 -19.19
CA ARG A 227 -4.33 -9.10 -19.78
C ARG A 227 -4.27 -7.96 -18.77
N ILE A 228 -4.65 -8.21 -17.52
CA ILE A 228 -4.77 -7.18 -16.47
C ILE A 228 -3.51 -7.09 -15.60
N CYS A 229 -2.99 -8.23 -15.15
CA CYS A 229 -1.87 -8.33 -14.22
C CYS A 229 -0.52 -8.51 -14.94
N GLY A 230 -0.54 -8.65 -16.28
CA GLY A 230 0.63 -8.88 -17.12
C GLY A 230 1.09 -10.34 -17.13
N ARG A 231 1.92 -10.68 -18.11
CA ARG A 231 2.50 -12.02 -18.26
C ARG A 231 3.57 -12.32 -17.20
N GLY A 232 3.79 -13.60 -16.93
CA GLY A 232 4.82 -14.10 -16.03
C GLY A 232 4.62 -15.58 -15.70
N THR A 233 5.56 -16.16 -14.97
CA THR A 233 5.40 -17.51 -14.42
C THR A 233 4.36 -17.48 -13.32
N CYS A 234 3.27 -18.24 -13.48
CA CYS A 234 2.14 -18.24 -12.57
C CYS A 234 1.94 -19.60 -11.89
N TYR A 235 1.66 -19.54 -10.59
CA TYR A 235 1.32 -20.69 -9.76
C TYR A 235 0.04 -20.41 -8.98
N GLN A 236 -0.83 -21.40 -8.90
CA GLN A 236 -1.96 -21.41 -7.99
C GLN A 236 -1.56 -22.08 -6.67
N ILE A 237 -1.87 -21.42 -5.56
CA ILE A 237 -1.57 -21.87 -4.20
C ILE A 237 -2.88 -22.00 -3.45
N TYR A 238 -3.26 -23.22 -3.08
CA TYR A 238 -4.52 -23.47 -2.38
C TYR A 238 -4.35 -23.33 -0.86
N SER A 239 -5.40 -22.86 -0.19
CA SER A 239 -5.42 -22.82 1.27
C SER A 239 -5.44 -24.24 1.84
N LYS A 240 -4.72 -24.45 2.95
CA LYS A 240 -4.77 -25.70 3.71
C LYS A 240 -6.04 -25.83 4.56
N ILE A 241 -6.80 -24.73 4.71
CA ILE A 241 -8.04 -24.70 5.49
C ILE A 241 -9.27 -24.88 4.60
N ASP A 242 -9.33 -24.17 3.47
CA ASP A 242 -10.44 -24.26 2.52
C ASP A 242 -9.89 -24.52 1.11
N PRO A 243 -10.03 -25.73 0.56
CA PRO A 243 -9.44 -26.09 -0.72
C PRO A 243 -10.04 -25.32 -1.91
N TYR A 244 -11.13 -24.58 -1.72
CA TYR A 244 -11.74 -23.74 -2.75
C TYR A 244 -11.23 -22.29 -2.73
N GLU A 245 -10.47 -21.93 -1.70
CA GLU A 245 -9.83 -20.62 -1.54
C GLU A 245 -8.37 -20.72 -1.96
N SER A 246 -7.92 -19.83 -2.84
CA SER A 246 -6.53 -19.87 -3.34
C SER A 246 -5.94 -18.50 -3.65
N LEU A 247 -4.61 -18.44 -3.71
CA LEU A 247 -3.81 -17.30 -4.17
C LEU A 247 -3.15 -17.62 -5.50
N THR A 248 -2.92 -16.60 -6.34
CA THR A 248 -2.03 -16.69 -7.49
C THR A 248 -0.71 -16.00 -7.15
N LEU A 249 0.38 -16.76 -7.24
CA LEU A 249 1.74 -16.23 -7.24
C LEU A 249 2.13 -16.01 -8.71
N LYS A 250 2.38 -14.76 -9.09
CA LYS A 250 2.84 -14.36 -10.41
C LYS A 250 4.22 -13.77 -10.29
N MET A 251 5.16 -14.28 -11.07
CA MET A 251 6.53 -13.80 -11.06
C MET A 251 6.93 -13.35 -12.46
N SER A 252 7.23 -12.05 -12.59
CA SER A 252 7.73 -11.42 -13.80
C SER A 252 9.12 -10.85 -13.58
N GLY A 253 9.74 -10.34 -14.65
CA GLY A 253 11.10 -9.81 -14.57
C GLY A 253 11.27 -8.62 -13.63
N ASP A 254 10.20 -7.93 -13.31
CA ASP A 254 10.19 -6.69 -12.53
C ASP A 254 9.30 -6.75 -11.27
N CYS A 255 8.62 -7.88 -11.04
CA CYS A 255 7.65 -8.00 -9.96
C CYS A 255 7.42 -9.45 -9.52
N VAL A 256 7.43 -9.68 -8.21
CA VAL A 256 6.81 -10.84 -7.57
C VAL A 256 5.48 -10.39 -6.97
N ALA A 257 4.38 -10.93 -7.49
CA ALA A 257 3.04 -10.53 -7.10
C ALA A 257 2.26 -11.71 -6.53
N ILE A 258 1.52 -11.45 -5.45
CA ILE A 258 0.63 -12.41 -4.81
C ILE A 258 -0.76 -11.81 -4.87
N TYR A 259 -1.71 -12.54 -5.45
CA TYR A 259 -3.09 -12.09 -5.61
C TYR A 259 -4.05 -13.08 -4.97
N LYS A 260 -5.10 -12.57 -4.34
CA LYS A 260 -6.24 -13.38 -3.91
C LYS A 260 -7.16 -13.62 -5.10
N THR A 261 -7.13 -14.82 -5.65
CA THR A 261 -7.78 -15.11 -6.95
C THR A 261 -8.87 -16.17 -6.87
N GLY A 262 -8.73 -17.21 -6.05
CA GLY A 262 -9.77 -18.22 -5.88
C GLY A 262 -10.61 -17.97 -4.64
N LYS A 263 -11.92 -17.98 -4.83
CA LYS A 263 -12.93 -17.85 -3.78
C LYS A 263 -13.88 -19.04 -3.79
N ARG A 264 -14.22 -19.56 -2.62
CA ARG A 264 -15.26 -20.56 -2.45
C ARG A 264 -16.60 -20.00 -2.93
N THR A 265 -17.23 -20.72 -3.85
CA THR A 265 -18.58 -20.43 -4.33
C THR A 265 -19.38 -21.73 -4.42
N GLU A 266 -20.71 -21.62 -4.31
CA GLU A 266 -21.63 -22.72 -4.50
C GLU A 266 -22.58 -22.41 -5.64
N TRP A 267 -22.73 -23.36 -6.57
CA TRP A 267 -23.71 -23.28 -7.65
C TRP A 267 -24.42 -24.63 -7.77
N ASN A 268 -25.75 -24.61 -7.72
CA ASN A 268 -26.59 -25.82 -7.75
C ASN A 268 -26.14 -26.90 -6.75
N GLY A 269 -25.80 -26.53 -5.51
CA GLY A 269 -25.37 -27.46 -4.46
C GLY A 269 -23.96 -28.02 -4.63
N LYS A 270 -23.21 -27.61 -5.66
CA LYS A 270 -21.80 -27.98 -5.85
C LYS A 270 -20.90 -26.82 -5.46
N THR A 271 -19.95 -27.09 -4.57
CA THR A 271 -18.89 -26.15 -4.20
C THR A 271 -17.75 -26.22 -5.22
N TYR A 272 -17.26 -25.06 -5.65
CA TYR A 272 -16.13 -24.92 -6.57
C TYR A 272 -15.34 -23.64 -6.27
N SER A 273 -14.14 -23.57 -6.82
CA SER A 273 -13.30 -22.36 -6.78
C SER A 273 -13.74 -21.43 -7.91
N TYR A 274 -14.28 -20.27 -7.57
CA TYR A 274 -14.49 -19.19 -8.52
C TYR A 274 -13.22 -18.35 -8.59
N TYR A 275 -12.59 -18.30 -9.77
CA TYR A 275 -11.41 -17.49 -10.01
C TYR A 275 -11.80 -16.11 -10.54
N SER A 276 -11.22 -15.07 -9.96
CA SER A 276 -11.38 -13.69 -10.42
C SER A 276 -10.06 -12.94 -10.40
N ILE A 277 -9.93 -11.97 -11.30
CA ILE A 277 -8.87 -10.97 -11.25
C ILE A 277 -9.02 -10.06 -10.00
N PRO A 278 -7.92 -9.45 -9.50
CA PRO A 278 -7.88 -8.65 -8.26
C PRO A 278 -8.74 -7.37 -8.28
#